data_AF-A0A3A8ZRB1-F1
#
_entry.id   AF-A0A3A8ZRB1-F1
#
_cell.length_a   1.000
_cell.length_b   1.000
_cell.length_c   1.000
_cell.angle_alpha   90.00
_cell.angle_beta   90.00
_cell.angle_gamma   90.00
#
_symmetry.space_group_name_H-M   'P 1'
#
loop_
_entity.id
_entity.type
_entity.pdbx_description
1 polymer ?
#
loop_
_entity_poly.entity_id
_entity_poly.type
_entity_poly.pdbx_seq_one_letter_code
_entity_poly.pdbx_strand_id
1 'polypeptide(L)'
;MKILPGNRKLYLPVLSNYLILFLCIVGFGGGAVTALALPLFQLGLSCSNYHYSIKWQTVLMLQVHLLLSTVVGLYLEGYLYLRYISGDTESVLVFQELLKIGSVLVCGLGVLTTILKYFSIKDAARKQNRTIQNNS
;
A
#
# COMPACT_ATOMS: atom_id res chain seq x y z
N MET A 1 -0.29 -26.22 25.74
CA MET A 1 -1.14 -25.23 25.05
C MET A 1 -0.27 -23.98 24.80
N LYS A 2 0.34 -23.87 23.61
CA LYS A 2 1.24 -22.75 23.28
C LYS A 2 0.38 -21.54 22.93
N ILE A 3 0.40 -20.51 23.78
CA ILE A 3 -0.19 -19.21 23.50
C ILE A 3 0.55 -18.65 22.28
N LEU A 4 -0.15 -18.53 21.15
CA LEU A 4 0.34 -17.92 19.91
C LEU A 4 0.77 -16.47 20.18
N PRO A 5 2.07 -16.12 20.08
CA PRO A 5 2.50 -14.74 20.16
C PRO A 5 2.35 -14.15 18.75
N GLY A 6 1.28 -13.40 18.43
CA GLY A 6 1.19 -12.96 17.03
C GLY A 6 0.22 -11.92 16.52
N ASN A 7 -0.85 -11.49 17.23
CA ASN A 7 -1.88 -10.67 16.56
C ASN A 7 -1.76 -9.15 16.72
N ARG A 8 -1.15 -8.61 17.79
CA ARG A 8 -1.06 -7.14 17.98
C ARG A 8 -0.16 -6.42 16.97
N LYS A 9 0.84 -7.10 16.41
CA LYS A 9 1.83 -6.48 15.52
C LYS A 9 1.30 -6.23 14.09
N LEU A 10 0.27 -6.95 13.66
CA LEU A 10 -0.26 -6.87 12.29
C LEU A 10 -1.39 -5.85 12.14
N TYR A 11 -2.06 -5.49 13.25
CA TYR A 11 -3.13 -4.49 13.25
C TYR A 11 -2.63 -3.09 12.87
N LEU A 12 -1.47 -2.68 13.39
CA LEU A 12 -0.89 -1.36 13.11
C LEU A 12 -0.58 -1.11 11.63
N PRO A 13 0.13 -2.01 10.90
CA PRO A 13 0.39 -1.80 9.48
C PRO A 13 -0.89 -1.88 8.62
N VAL A 14 -1.84 -2.75 9.00
CA VAL A 14 -3.15 -2.77 8.34
C VAL A 14 -3.84 -1.42 8.51
N LEU A 15 -3.96 -0.91 9.75
CA LEU A 15 -4.57 0.38 10.04
C LEU A 15 -3.84 1.53 9.31
N SER A 16 -2.51 1.47 9.24
CA SER A 16 -1.70 2.44 8.51
C SER A 16 -2.07 2.52 7.02
N ASN A 17 -2.41 1.41 6.38
CA ASN A 17 -2.86 1.42 4.98
C ASN A 17 -4.20 2.13 4.79
N TYR A 18 -5.07 2.12 5.81
CA TYR A 18 -6.34 2.84 5.79
C TYR A 18 -6.20 4.34 6.09
N LEU A 19 -5.02 4.83 6.51
CA LEU A 19 -4.77 6.27 6.65
C LEU A 19 -4.92 7.02 5.32
N ILE A 20 -4.75 6.34 4.18
CA ILE A 20 -5.04 6.89 2.85
C ILE A 20 -6.49 7.37 2.75
N LEU A 21 -7.45 6.63 3.30
CA LEU A 21 -8.86 7.04 3.24
C LEU A 21 -9.08 8.33 4.02
N PHE A 22 -8.45 8.45 5.19
CA PHE A 22 -8.52 9.68 5.97
C PHE A 22 -7.90 10.86 5.22
N LEU A 23 -6.75 10.65 4.57
CA LEU A 23 -6.10 11.67 3.72
C LEU A 23 -7.00 12.08 2.55
N CYS A 24 -7.67 11.13 1.89
CA CYS A 24 -8.60 11.41 0.78
C CYS A 24 -9.81 12.23 1.26
N ILE A 25 -10.36 11.91 2.43
CA ILE A 25 -11.52 12.62 3.00
C ILE A 25 -11.14 14.02 3.47
N VAL A 26 -10.02 14.19 4.15
CA VAL A 26 -9.60 15.52 4.64
C VAL A 26 -9.05 16.38 3.50
N GLY A 27 -8.39 15.73 2.53
CA GLY A 27 -7.73 16.35 1.39
C GLY A 27 -8.64 16.64 0.21
N PHE A 28 -9.92 16.25 0.20
CA PHE A 28 -10.77 16.42 -0.99
C PHE A 28 -10.89 17.87 -1.48
N GLY A 29 -10.77 18.86 -0.57
CA GLY A 29 -10.75 20.28 -0.93
C GLY A 29 -9.40 20.77 -1.47
N GLY A 30 -8.33 19.98 -1.31
CA GLY A 30 -6.98 20.29 -1.79
C GLY A 30 -6.73 19.96 -3.27
N GLY A 31 -7.63 19.20 -3.90
CA GLY A 31 -7.59 18.86 -5.32
C GLY A 31 -6.23 18.34 -5.78
N ALA A 32 -5.58 19.08 -6.69
CA ALA A 32 -4.28 18.70 -7.25
C ALA A 32 -3.18 18.48 -6.21
N VAL A 33 -3.21 19.20 -5.08
CA VAL A 33 -2.21 19.02 -4.01
C VAL A 33 -2.35 17.64 -3.36
N THR A 34 -3.58 17.22 -3.09
CA THR A 34 -3.90 15.89 -2.54
C THR A 34 -3.54 14.80 -3.53
N ALA A 35 -3.82 15.01 -4.82
CA ALA A 35 -3.43 14.12 -5.90
C ALA A 35 -1.90 13.92 -6.02
N LEU A 36 -1.09 14.94 -5.74
CA LEU A 36 0.38 14.84 -5.71
C LEU A 36 0.90 14.21 -4.40
N ALA A 37 0.21 14.43 -3.28
CA ALA A 37 0.57 13.85 -2.00
C ALA A 37 0.29 12.34 -1.94
N LEU A 38 -0.77 11.86 -2.60
CA LEU A 38 -1.19 10.45 -2.59
C LEU A 38 -0.07 9.48 -3.04
N PRO A 39 0.60 9.69 -4.18
CA PRO A 39 1.72 8.84 -4.61
C PRO A 39 2.87 8.77 -3.61
N LEU A 40 3.23 9.90 -3.00
CA LEU A 40 4.28 9.96 -1.98
C LEU A 40 3.87 9.18 -0.73
N PHE A 41 2.60 9.31 -0.33
CA PHE A 41 2.06 8.60 0.82
C PHE A 41 1.95 7.09 0.56
N GLN A 42 1.52 6.68 -0.63
CA GLN A 42 1.49 5.29 -1.09
C GLN A 42 2.89 4.67 -1.09
N LEU A 43 3.90 5.40 -1.54
CA LEU A 43 5.29 4.94 -1.52
C LEU A 43 5.77 4.75 -0.06
N GLY A 44 5.50 5.72 0.82
CA GLY A 44 5.84 5.63 2.24
C GLY A 44 5.20 4.42 2.94
N LEU A 45 3.89 4.21 2.71
CA LEU A 45 3.16 3.07 3.26
C LEU A 45 3.65 1.73 2.69
N SER A 46 3.92 1.67 1.39
CA SER A 46 4.50 0.49 0.75
C SER A 46 5.87 0.11 1.33
N CYS A 47 6.75 1.10 1.55
CA CYS A 47 8.03 0.91 2.23
C CYS A 47 7.85 0.45 3.67
N SER A 48 6.91 1.03 4.41
CA SER A 48 6.58 0.61 5.79
C SER A 48 6.11 -0.85 5.82
N ASN A 49 5.21 -1.24 4.91
CA ASN A 49 4.72 -2.62 4.77
C ASN A 49 5.85 -3.61 4.48
N TYR A 50 6.82 -3.22 3.65
CA TYR A 50 8.01 -4.01 3.35
C TYR A 50 8.92 -4.20 4.58
N HIS A 51 9.13 -3.14 5.36
CA HIS A 51 10.04 -3.16 6.50
C HIS A 51 9.45 -3.93 7.70
N TYR A 52 8.17 -3.72 8.00
CA TYR A 52 7.51 -4.36 9.14
C TYR A 52 7.22 -5.85 8.95
N SER A 53 7.13 -6.31 7.70
CA SER A 53 6.79 -7.71 7.40
C SER A 53 8.02 -8.59 7.30
N ILE A 54 8.00 -9.74 7.97
CA ILE A 54 9.06 -10.75 7.85
C ILE A 54 8.79 -11.71 6.68
N LYS A 55 7.51 -12.03 6.42
CA LYS A 55 7.09 -12.99 5.39
C LYS A 55 6.61 -12.25 4.13
N TRP A 56 6.95 -12.79 2.95
CA TRP A 56 6.50 -12.24 1.67
C TRP A 56 4.97 -12.27 1.52
N GLN A 57 4.30 -13.30 2.04
CA GLN A 57 2.83 -13.40 2.04
C GLN A 57 2.17 -12.25 2.80
N THR A 58 2.77 -11.83 3.92
CA THR A 58 2.28 -10.68 4.71
C THR A 58 2.46 -9.37 3.96
N VAL A 59 3.58 -9.19 3.24
CA VAL A 59 3.77 -8.03 2.37
C VAL A 59 2.68 -8.00 1.30
N LEU A 60 2.44 -9.11 0.60
CA LEU A 60 1.40 -9.18 -0.43
C LEU A 60 0.01 -8.85 0.12
N MET A 61 -0.35 -9.42 1.28
CA MET A 61 -1.62 -9.10 1.95
C MET A 61 -1.74 -7.60 2.27
N LEU A 62 -0.69 -7.00 2.83
CA LEU A 62 -0.68 -5.56 3.16
C LEU A 62 -0.77 -4.69 1.90
N GLN A 63 -0.12 -5.07 0.80
CA GLN A 63 -0.22 -4.36 -0.48
C GLN A 63 -1.62 -4.46 -1.08
N VAL A 64 -2.32 -5.59 -0.93
CA VAL A 64 -3.73 -5.71 -1.30
C VAL A 64 -4.59 -4.77 -0.46
N HIS A 65 -4.36 -4.67 0.85
CA HIS A 65 -5.05 -3.68 1.69
C HIS A 65 -4.76 -2.24 1.27
N LEU A 66 -3.52 -1.92 0.90
CA LEU A 66 -3.14 -0.60 0.41
C LEU A 66 -3.78 -0.27 -0.95
N LEU A 67 -3.93 -1.27 -1.83
CA LEU A 67 -4.63 -1.13 -3.10
C LEU A 67 -6.12 -0.86 -2.87
N LEU A 68 -6.76 -1.66 -2.03
CA LEU A 68 -8.17 -1.46 -1.67
C LEU A 68 -8.41 -0.09 -1.05
N SER A 69 -7.58 0.32 -0.08
CA SER A 69 -7.73 1.64 0.55
C SER A 69 -7.49 2.78 -0.43
N THR A 70 -6.56 2.62 -1.38
CA THR A 70 -6.32 3.59 -2.46
C THR A 70 -7.52 3.71 -3.39
N VAL A 71 -8.04 2.60 -3.90
CA VAL A 71 -9.17 2.61 -4.84
C VAL A 71 -10.40 3.21 -4.17
N VAL A 72 -10.72 2.77 -2.94
CA VAL A 72 -11.87 3.30 -2.20
C VAL A 72 -11.64 4.76 -1.79
N GLY A 73 -10.43 5.14 -1.39
CA GLY A 73 -10.07 6.50 -1.01
C GLY A 73 -10.23 7.49 -2.15
N LEU A 74 -9.59 7.19 -3.30
CA LEU A 74 -9.74 7.99 -4.51
C LEU A 74 -11.19 8.00 -4.97
N TYR A 75 -11.89 6.85 -4.94
CA TYR A 75 -13.29 6.81 -5.33
C TYR A 75 -14.17 7.75 -4.51
N LEU A 76 -13.96 7.78 -3.20
CA LEU A 76 -14.67 8.66 -2.29
C LEU A 76 -14.29 10.13 -2.51
N GLU A 77 -13.00 10.43 -2.71
CA GLU A 77 -12.51 11.77 -3.00
C GLU A 77 -13.13 12.33 -4.27
N GLY A 78 -13.11 11.57 -5.37
CA GLY A 78 -13.73 11.98 -6.63
C GLY A 78 -15.24 12.12 -6.54
N TYR A 79 -15.91 11.23 -5.80
CA TYR A 79 -17.34 11.36 -5.55
C TYR A 79 -17.67 12.66 -4.80
N LEU A 80 -16.92 12.99 -3.76
CA LEU A 80 -17.09 14.23 -3.01
C LEU A 80 -16.76 15.46 -3.87
N TYR A 81 -15.68 15.40 -4.65
CA TYR A 81 -15.28 16.47 -5.56
C TYR A 81 -16.37 16.74 -6.60
N LEU A 82 -16.90 15.70 -7.26
CA LEU A 82 -17.96 15.83 -8.25
C LEU A 82 -19.27 16.34 -7.65
N ARG A 83 -19.57 15.95 -6.41
CA ARG A 83 -20.81 16.34 -5.73
C ARG A 83 -20.78 17.77 -5.19
N TYR A 84 -19.63 18.25 -4.73
CA TYR A 84 -19.54 19.51 -3.97
C TYR A 84 -18.73 20.62 -4.66
N ILE A 85 -17.90 20.31 -5.65
CA ILE A 85 -17.02 21.28 -6.31
C ILE A 85 -17.36 21.43 -7.79
N SER A 86 -17.31 20.36 -8.59
CA SER A 86 -17.40 20.46 -10.05
C SER A 86 -18.07 19.22 -10.66
N GLY A 87 -19.23 19.38 -11.28
CA GLY A 87 -20.03 18.27 -11.85
C GLY A 87 -19.88 18.06 -13.36
N ASP A 88 -18.88 18.69 -13.95
CA ASP A 88 -18.61 18.76 -15.38
C ASP A 88 -17.83 17.54 -15.91
N THR A 89 -18.04 17.23 -17.19
CA THR A 89 -17.49 16.03 -17.85
C THR A 89 -15.97 15.97 -17.80
N GLU A 90 -15.29 17.13 -17.86
CA GLU A 90 -13.83 17.20 -17.76
C GLU A 90 -13.33 16.72 -16.39
N SER A 91 -14.01 17.12 -15.31
CA SER A 91 -13.69 16.69 -13.95
C SER A 91 -13.85 15.17 -13.76
N VAL A 92 -14.83 14.55 -14.44
CA VAL A 92 -15.01 13.08 -14.43
C VAL A 92 -13.86 12.37 -15.14
N LEU A 93 -13.39 12.89 -16.27
CA LEU A 93 -12.24 12.32 -17.01
C LEU A 93 -10.95 12.39 -16.19
N VAL A 94 -10.67 13.54 -15.58
CA VAL A 94 -9.50 13.72 -14.70
C VAL A 94 -9.54 12.73 -13.54
N PHE A 95 -10.72 12.55 -12.94
CA PHE A 95 -10.91 11.59 -11.85
C PHE A 95 -10.64 10.13 -12.26
N GLN A 96 -11.11 9.71 -13.45
CA GLN A 96 -10.84 8.37 -13.96
C GLN A 96 -9.33 8.13 -14.19
N GLU A 97 -8.62 9.12 -14.71
CA GLU A 97 -7.16 9.03 -14.89
C GLU A 97 -6.43 8.99 -13.55
N LEU A 98 -6.85 9.78 -12.54
CA LEU A 98 -6.28 9.71 -11.19
C LEU A 98 -6.46 8.34 -10.54
N LEU A 99 -7.66 7.75 -10.66
CA LEU A 99 -7.93 6.38 -10.20
C LEU A 99 -7.00 5.36 -10.87
N LYS A 100 -6.83 5.47 -12.18
CA LYS A 100 -5.99 4.56 -12.97
C LYS A 100 -4.52 4.68 -12.57
N ILE A 101 -4.00 5.90 -12.47
CA ILE A 101 -2.60 6.16 -12.06
C ILE A 101 -2.36 5.64 -10.64
N GLY A 102 -3.24 5.96 -9.69
CA GLY A 102 -3.12 5.50 -8.31
C GLY A 102 -3.17 3.98 -8.18
N SER A 103 -4.08 3.33 -8.89
CA SER A 103 -4.18 1.87 -8.90
C SER A 103 -2.94 1.20 -9.52
N VAL A 104 -2.46 1.72 -10.66
CA VAL A 104 -1.28 1.16 -11.34
C VAL A 104 -0.03 1.33 -10.47
N LEU A 105 0.13 2.48 -9.81
CA LEU A 105 1.26 2.74 -8.94
C LEU A 105 1.31 1.75 -7.77
N VAL A 106 0.20 1.56 -7.05
CA VAL A 106 0.13 0.62 -5.92
C VAL A 106 0.32 -0.82 -6.39
N CYS A 107 -0.25 -1.21 -7.53
CA CYS A 107 -0.01 -2.54 -8.11
C CYS A 107 1.47 -2.75 -8.44
N GLY A 108 2.12 -1.79 -9.10
CA GLY A 108 3.54 -1.86 -9.45
C GLY A 108 4.44 -1.97 -8.21
N LEU A 109 4.20 -1.11 -7.22
CA LEU A 109 4.91 -1.16 -5.94
C LEU A 109 4.65 -2.47 -5.18
N GLY A 110 3.42 -2.98 -5.22
CA GLY A 110 3.04 -4.23 -4.58
C GLY A 110 3.77 -5.44 -5.17
N VAL A 111 3.84 -5.53 -6.50
CA VAL A 111 4.59 -6.57 -7.20
C VAL A 111 6.09 -6.45 -6.89
N LEU A 112 6.65 -5.25 -7.03
CA LEU A 112 8.08 -5.01 -6.79
C LEU A 112 8.49 -5.38 -5.37
N THR A 113 7.78 -4.87 -4.36
CA THR A 113 8.09 -5.12 -2.94
C THR A 113 7.93 -6.59 -2.57
N THR A 114 6.93 -7.28 -3.12
CA THR A 114 6.71 -8.71 -2.88
C THR A 114 7.85 -9.55 -3.47
N ILE A 115 8.27 -9.26 -4.71
CA ILE A 115 9.37 -9.96 -5.38
C ILE A 115 10.69 -9.73 -4.64
N LEU A 116 11.00 -8.48 -4.29
CA LEU A 116 12.20 -8.14 -3.52
C LEU A 116 12.23 -8.88 -2.18
N LYS A 117 11.09 -8.97 -1.49
CA LYS A 117 11.00 -9.67 -0.21
C LYS A 117 11.19 -11.18 -0.39
N TYR A 118 10.60 -11.76 -1.43
CA TYR A 118 10.73 -13.17 -1.75
C TYR A 118 12.20 -13.55 -1.98
N PHE A 119 12.93 -12.80 -2.81
CA PHE A 119 14.34 -13.05 -3.06
C PHE A 119 15.20 -12.85 -1.81
N SER A 120 14.96 -11.79 -1.04
CA SER A 120 15.69 -11.53 0.21
C SER A 120 15.60 -12.69 1.21
N ILE A 121 14.41 -13.28 1.36
CA ILE A 121 14.19 -14.43 2.25
C ILE A 121 14.90 -15.68 1.69
N LYS A 122 14.81 -15.91 0.38
CA LYS A 122 15.44 -17.06 -0.28
C LYS A 122 16.97 -17.03 -0.17
N ASP A 123 17.56 -15.86 -0.31
CA ASP A 123 19.01 -15.68 -0.19
C ASP A 123 19.49 -15.84 1.25
N ALA A 124 18.73 -15.34 2.24
CA ALA A 124 19.02 -15.57 3.65
C ALA A 124 19.01 -17.07 4.00
N ALA A 125 18.01 -17.83 3.52
CA ALA A 125 17.92 -19.27 3.73
C ALA A 125 19.09 -20.02 3.07
N ARG A 126 19.50 -19.63 1.86
CA ARG A 126 20.67 -20.20 1.17
C ARG A 126 21.96 -19.95 1.94
N LYS A 127 22.15 -18.74 2.47
CA LYS A 127 23.35 -18.38 3.24
C LYS A 127 23.45 -19.20 4.53
N GLN A 128 22.34 -19.40 5.23
CA GLN A 128 22.29 -20.22 6.44
C GLN A 128 22.68 -21.68 6.17
N ASN A 129 22.16 -22.29 5.11
CA ASN A 129 22.49 -23.69 4.77
C ASN A 129 23.98 -23.89 4.45
N ARG A 130 24.63 -22.92 3.79
CA ARG A 130 26.08 -22.97 3.51
C ARG A 130 26.91 -22.89 4.78
N THR A 131 26.53 -22.06 5.74
CA THR A 131 27.25 -21.95 7.02
C THR A 131 27.17 -23.25 7.82
N ILE A 132 26.02 -23.94 7.79
CA ILE A 132 25.87 -25.24 8.48
C ILE A 132 26.77 -26.31 7.84
N GLN A 133 26.82 -26.39 6.50
CA GLN A 133 27.68 -27.35 5.80
C GLN A 133 29.18 -27.11 6.00
N ASN A 134 29.62 -25.86 6.16
CA ASN A 134 31.05 -25.57 6.38
C ASN A 134 31.52 -25.85 7.82
N ASN A 135 30.59 -26.02 8.76
CA ASN A 135 30.87 -26.26 10.18
C ASN A 135 30.69 -27.75 10.59
N SER A 136 30.31 -28.62 9.65
CA SER A 136 30.16 -30.07 9.80
C SER A 136 31.32 -30.81 9.16
#